data_AF-A0A8C3GU67-F1
#
_entry.id   AF-A0A8C3GU67-F1
#
_cell.length_a   1.000
_cell.length_b   1.000
_cell.length_c   1.000
_cell.angle_alpha   90.00
_cell.angle_beta   90.00
_cell.angle_gamma   90.00
#
_symmetry.space_group_name_H-M   'P 1'
#
loop_
_entity.id
_entity.type
_entity.pdbx_description
1 polymer ?
#
loop_
_entity_poly.entity_id
_entity_poly.type
_entity_poly.pdbx_seq_one_letter_code
_entity_poly.pdbx_strand_id
1 'polypeptide(L)'
;DDPYSPKSEIASEKQLEAPKCSLLPRVRPVPVPCREIVLASHLKPLEKKDRLGQRRNVLWNPCTWYFLVFLFSPSAAPCLPTTAAEFHRDWRRCLKSGTEKYQFLLELGGEALGRIFQADVGFGLLGEFLTVLAENIRPGDRAAILQILQSLVGTKRFGLNVALLSQLEKESSRDLFRKLQSRDCQAAGQPGSPASYEAGGEAHPVETLLEKETEEERTVVELMKCYQVS
;
A
#
# COMPACT_ATOMS: atom_id res chain seq x y z
N ASP A 1 -74.88 -31.80 32.90
CA ASP A 1 -75.09 -32.71 31.76
C ASP A 1 -74.54 -32.08 30.49
N ASP A 2 -73.70 -32.85 29.80
CA ASP A 2 -72.98 -32.63 28.52
C ASP A 2 -73.92 -32.33 27.32
N PRO A 3 -73.49 -32.26 26.03
CA PRO A 3 -72.23 -31.79 25.40
C PRO A 3 -72.51 -30.94 24.12
N TYR A 4 -71.54 -30.17 23.61
CA TYR A 4 -71.12 -30.14 22.19
C TYR A 4 -70.04 -29.07 21.95
N SER A 5 -68.84 -29.53 21.63
CA SER A 5 -67.75 -28.79 20.96
C SER A 5 -67.89 -28.96 19.43
N PRO A 6 -67.01 -28.45 18.54
CA PRO A 6 -66.10 -27.29 18.58
C PRO A 6 -66.24 -26.40 17.31
N LYS A 7 -65.72 -25.16 17.32
CA LYS A 7 -65.14 -24.54 16.12
C LYS A 7 -63.87 -23.77 16.46
N SER A 8 -62.82 -24.10 15.72
CA SER A 8 -61.45 -23.60 15.72
C SER A 8 -61.35 -22.19 15.14
N GLU A 9 -60.57 -21.31 15.77
CA GLU A 9 -59.96 -20.19 15.04
C GLU A 9 -58.59 -19.85 15.66
N ILE A 10 -57.56 -20.04 14.85
CA ILE A 10 -56.14 -19.94 15.19
C ILE A 10 -55.72 -18.50 14.86
N ALA A 11 -55.41 -17.71 15.90
CA ALA A 11 -54.88 -16.36 15.74
C ALA A 11 -53.44 -16.41 15.21
N SER A 12 -53.20 -15.66 14.14
CA SER A 12 -51.99 -15.71 13.31
C SER A 12 -50.83 -14.89 13.90
N GLU A 13 -49.71 -15.56 14.10
CA GLU A 13 -48.39 -15.00 14.41
C GLU A 13 -47.80 -14.35 13.15
N LYS A 14 -47.68 -13.02 13.12
CA LYS A 14 -47.03 -12.29 12.03
C LYS A 14 -45.52 -12.21 12.31
N GLN A 15 -44.76 -13.08 11.64
CA GLN A 15 -43.32 -12.97 11.51
C GLN A 15 -42.95 -11.83 10.56
N LEU A 16 -42.10 -10.94 11.06
CA LEU A 16 -41.47 -9.82 10.36
C LEU A 16 -40.33 -10.38 9.47
N GLU A 17 -40.57 -10.53 8.16
CA GLU A 17 -39.53 -10.86 7.19
C GLU A 17 -38.59 -9.66 7.00
N ALA A 18 -37.28 -9.89 7.20
CA ALA A 18 -36.21 -8.99 6.79
C ALA A 18 -35.96 -9.11 5.26
N PRO A 19 -35.55 -8.02 4.58
CA PRO A 19 -35.34 -8.04 3.13
C PRO A 19 -34.13 -8.92 2.76
N LYS A 20 -34.39 -9.93 1.92
CA LYS A 20 -33.37 -10.79 1.31
C LYS A 20 -32.49 -9.94 0.39
N CYS A 21 -31.25 -9.70 0.81
CA CYS A 21 -30.17 -9.24 -0.06
C CYS A 21 -30.01 -10.24 -1.22
N SER A 22 -30.22 -9.75 -2.43
CA SER A 22 -29.96 -10.44 -3.69
C SER A 22 -28.46 -10.75 -3.82
N LEU A 23 -28.11 -11.99 -3.45
CA LEU A 23 -26.79 -12.55 -3.69
C LEU A 23 -26.55 -12.65 -5.20
N LEU A 24 -25.42 -12.10 -5.66
CA LEU A 24 -24.81 -12.43 -6.94
C LEU A 24 -24.83 -13.96 -7.15
N PRO A 25 -25.04 -14.46 -8.38
CA PRO A 25 -25.07 -15.89 -8.61
C PRO A 25 -23.74 -16.49 -8.16
N ARG A 26 -23.80 -17.36 -7.14
CA ARG A 26 -22.70 -18.27 -6.79
C ARG A 26 -22.34 -19.03 -8.06
N VAL A 27 -21.18 -18.72 -8.64
CA VAL A 27 -20.55 -19.58 -9.63
C VAL A 27 -20.26 -20.88 -8.90
N ARG A 28 -21.13 -21.88 -9.09
CA ARG A 28 -20.88 -23.23 -8.60
C ARG A 28 -19.57 -23.69 -9.26
N PRO A 29 -18.60 -24.21 -8.50
CA PRO A 29 -17.46 -24.88 -9.11
C PRO A 29 -18.03 -25.95 -10.04
N VAL A 30 -17.77 -25.83 -11.34
CA VAL A 30 -18.09 -26.90 -12.28
C VAL A 30 -17.30 -28.10 -11.77
N PRO A 31 -17.95 -29.23 -11.42
CA PRO A 31 -17.22 -30.44 -11.08
C PRO A 31 -16.41 -30.81 -12.31
N VAL A 32 -15.10 -30.58 -12.27
CA VAL A 32 -14.20 -31.13 -13.28
C VAL A 32 -14.41 -32.65 -13.24
N PRO A 33 -14.83 -33.30 -14.33
CA PRO A 33 -15.01 -34.73 -14.31
C PRO A 33 -13.64 -35.35 -14.03
N CYS A 34 -13.43 -35.88 -12.81
CA CYS A 34 -12.17 -36.55 -12.45
C CYS A 34 -11.81 -37.63 -13.48
N ARG A 35 -12.82 -38.19 -14.15
CA ARG A 35 -12.66 -39.10 -15.29
C ARG A 35 -11.75 -38.53 -16.38
N GLU A 36 -11.87 -37.26 -16.77
CA GLU A 36 -11.01 -36.66 -17.80
C GLU A 36 -9.57 -36.48 -17.31
N ILE A 37 -9.40 -36.14 -16.02
CA ILE A 37 -8.07 -36.02 -15.38
C ILE A 37 -7.39 -37.40 -15.27
N VAL A 38 -8.15 -38.42 -14.86
CA VAL A 38 -7.68 -39.82 -14.77
C VAL A 38 -7.36 -40.37 -16.15
N LEU A 39 -8.17 -40.05 -17.16
CA LEU A 39 -7.86 -40.40 -18.56
C LEU A 39 -6.59 -39.69 -19.06
N ALA A 40 -6.35 -38.44 -18.67
CA ALA A 40 -5.15 -37.68 -19.02
C ALA A 40 -3.89 -38.14 -18.24
N SER A 41 -4.02 -38.91 -17.17
CA SER A 41 -2.87 -39.42 -16.41
C SER A 41 -2.04 -40.46 -17.18
N HIS A 42 -2.62 -41.06 -18.23
CA HIS A 42 -1.94 -41.96 -19.15
C HIS A 42 -1.21 -41.24 -20.28
N LEU A 43 -1.16 -39.90 -20.27
CA LEU A 43 -0.35 -39.16 -21.24
C LEU A 43 1.13 -39.48 -21.03
N LYS A 44 1.81 -39.87 -22.11
CA LYS A 44 3.26 -40.09 -22.08
C LYS A 44 3.96 -38.78 -21.69
N PRO A 45 4.96 -38.81 -20.79
CA PRO A 45 5.78 -37.64 -20.50
C PRO A 45 6.35 -37.06 -21.79
N LEU A 46 6.27 -35.73 -21.93
CA LEU A 46 6.79 -35.01 -23.09
C LEU A 46 8.26 -35.38 -23.33
N GLU A 47 8.58 -35.74 -24.57
CA GLU A 47 9.95 -36.11 -24.91
C GLU A 47 10.84 -34.87 -24.95
N LYS A 48 12.16 -35.03 -24.81
CA LYS A 48 13.12 -33.90 -24.76
C LYS A 48 13.04 -32.98 -26.00
N LYS A 49 12.51 -33.50 -27.11
CA LYS A 49 12.29 -32.82 -28.40
C LYS A 49 10.97 -32.04 -28.47
N ASP A 50 10.01 -32.28 -27.59
CA ASP A 50 8.70 -31.60 -27.54
C ASP A 50 8.73 -30.29 -26.74
N ARG A 51 9.94 -29.83 -26.36
CA ARG A 51 10.11 -28.58 -25.61
C ARG A 51 9.86 -27.39 -26.55
N LEU A 52 8.75 -26.69 -26.33
CA LEU A 52 8.44 -25.42 -26.99
C LEU A 52 9.47 -24.35 -26.59
N GLY A 53 10.54 -24.22 -27.39
CA GLY A 53 11.48 -23.11 -27.34
C GLY A 53 12.68 -23.27 -26.40
N GLN A 54 13.64 -22.33 -26.53
CA GLN A 54 14.81 -22.22 -25.65
C GLN A 54 14.35 -22.19 -24.19
N ARG A 55 15.05 -22.95 -23.33
CA ARG A 55 14.83 -23.00 -21.88
C ARG A 55 14.97 -21.58 -21.31
N ARG A 56 13.87 -20.84 -21.23
CA ARG A 56 13.78 -19.71 -20.30
C ARG A 56 13.81 -20.36 -18.93
N ASN A 57 14.88 -20.14 -18.16
CA ASN A 57 14.93 -20.51 -16.76
C ASN A 57 13.87 -19.69 -16.01
N VAL A 58 12.61 -20.09 -16.13
CA VAL A 58 11.51 -19.55 -15.35
C VAL A 58 11.78 -20.06 -13.94
N LEU A 59 12.39 -19.20 -13.13
CA LEU A 59 12.53 -19.43 -11.70
C LEU A 59 11.12 -19.40 -11.11
N TRP A 60 10.54 -20.58 -10.94
CA TRP A 60 9.21 -20.78 -10.36
C TRP A 60 9.09 -20.23 -8.93
N ASN A 61 10.20 -19.83 -8.32
CA ASN A 61 10.24 -19.13 -7.05
C ASN A 61 11.30 -18.01 -7.06
N PRO A 62 10.92 -16.77 -7.41
CA PRO A 62 11.82 -15.61 -7.37
C PRO A 62 12.20 -15.16 -5.95
N CYS A 63 11.49 -15.63 -4.91
CA CYS A 63 11.65 -15.13 -3.55
C CYS A 63 13.04 -15.41 -2.95
N THR A 64 13.79 -16.40 -3.47
CA THR A 64 15.12 -16.71 -2.98
C THR A 64 16.16 -15.67 -3.41
N TRP A 65 15.97 -14.98 -4.55
CA TRP A 65 16.95 -14.01 -5.05
C TRP A 65 16.94 -12.71 -4.25
N TYR A 66 15.77 -12.12 -3.99
CA TYR A 66 15.67 -10.82 -3.30
C TYR A 66 16.17 -10.89 -1.85
N PHE A 67 15.80 -11.95 -1.12
CA PHE A 67 16.27 -12.15 0.24
C PHE A 67 17.77 -12.47 0.30
N LEU A 68 18.30 -13.27 -0.66
CA LEU A 68 19.73 -13.56 -0.72
C LEU A 68 20.56 -12.34 -1.14
N VAL A 69 20.09 -11.51 -2.08
CA VAL A 69 20.78 -10.27 -2.46
C VAL A 69 20.81 -9.28 -1.30
N PHE A 70 19.69 -9.13 -0.58
CA PHE A 70 19.61 -8.24 0.59
C PHE A 70 20.49 -8.73 1.76
N LEU A 71 20.65 -10.05 1.95
CA LEU A 71 21.39 -10.62 3.09
C LEU A 71 22.88 -10.90 2.81
N PHE A 72 23.27 -11.11 1.54
CA PHE A 72 24.64 -11.56 1.19
C PHE A 72 25.47 -10.54 0.40
N SER A 73 24.95 -9.36 0.04
CA SER A 73 25.74 -8.34 -0.65
C SER A 73 25.45 -6.91 -0.17
N PRO A 74 26.24 -6.36 0.76
CA PRO A 74 26.13 -4.95 1.16
C PRO A 74 26.61 -3.95 0.09
N SER A 75 26.97 -4.41 -1.12
CA SER A 75 27.49 -3.60 -2.24
C SER A 75 26.65 -3.73 -3.52
N ALA A 76 25.74 -4.70 -3.60
CA ALA A 76 24.74 -4.74 -4.66
C ALA A 76 23.56 -3.87 -4.22
N ALA A 77 23.31 -2.76 -4.93
CA ALA A 77 22.13 -1.95 -4.70
C ALA A 77 20.88 -2.87 -4.63
N PRO A 78 20.01 -2.73 -3.61
CA PRO A 78 18.80 -3.52 -3.54
C PRO A 78 18.06 -3.35 -4.87
N CYS A 79 17.76 -4.46 -5.55
CA CYS A 79 17.01 -4.42 -6.79
C CYS A 79 15.59 -3.93 -6.45
N LEU A 80 15.39 -2.61 -6.51
CA LEU A 80 14.10 -1.98 -6.25
C LEU A 80 13.07 -2.49 -7.27
N PRO A 81 11.80 -2.70 -6.85
CA PRO A 81 10.77 -3.17 -7.76
C PRO A 81 10.60 -2.18 -8.91
N THR A 82 10.49 -2.70 -10.13
CA THR A 82 10.24 -1.87 -11.32
C THR A 82 8.78 -1.95 -11.75
N THR A 83 8.06 -2.94 -11.25
CA THR A 83 6.66 -3.21 -11.61
C THR A 83 5.79 -3.35 -10.36
N ALA A 84 4.49 -3.07 -10.51
CA ALA A 84 3.54 -3.18 -9.39
C ALA A 84 3.44 -4.60 -8.83
N ALA A 85 3.60 -5.62 -9.68
CA ALA A 85 3.58 -7.02 -9.26
C ALA A 85 4.78 -7.38 -8.36
N GLU A 86 5.98 -6.91 -8.71
CA GLU A 86 7.17 -7.07 -7.87
C GLU A 86 6.99 -6.35 -6.53
N PHE A 87 6.51 -5.10 -6.57
CA PHE A 87 6.21 -4.35 -5.35
C PHE A 87 5.24 -5.11 -4.45
N HIS A 88 4.08 -5.55 -4.97
CA HIS A 88 3.09 -6.27 -4.16
C HIS A 88 3.64 -7.57 -3.58
N ARG A 89 4.46 -8.30 -4.35
CA ARG A 89 5.12 -9.52 -3.87
C ARG A 89 6.01 -9.19 -2.69
N ASP A 90 6.88 -8.20 -2.81
CA ASP A 90 7.89 -7.88 -1.81
C ASP A 90 7.23 -7.27 -0.55
N TRP A 91 6.24 -6.39 -0.75
CA TRP A 91 5.42 -5.79 0.30
C TRP A 91 4.70 -6.81 1.18
N ARG A 92 4.16 -7.88 0.57
CA ARG A 92 3.40 -8.91 1.30
C ARG A 92 4.31 -10.01 1.87
N ARG A 93 5.33 -10.42 1.12
CA ARG A 93 6.12 -11.62 1.43
C ARG A 93 7.42 -11.33 2.17
N CYS A 94 8.11 -10.23 1.84
CA CYS A 94 9.45 -9.95 2.33
C CYS A 94 9.44 -8.96 3.50
N LEU A 95 8.60 -7.92 3.45
CA LEU A 95 8.54 -6.88 4.48
C LEU A 95 7.56 -7.30 5.59
N LYS A 96 8.08 -7.55 6.79
CA LYS A 96 7.29 -8.03 7.93
C LYS A 96 7.07 -6.95 8.98
N SER A 97 8.06 -6.10 9.19
CA SER A 97 7.97 -4.99 10.14
C SER A 97 7.46 -3.71 9.47
N GLY A 98 6.76 -2.87 10.24
CA GLY A 98 6.37 -1.52 9.81
C GLY A 98 7.59 -0.66 9.47
N THR A 99 8.68 -0.80 10.23
CA THR A 99 9.92 -0.04 9.99
C THR A 99 10.63 -0.47 8.71
N GLU A 100 10.60 -1.76 8.36
CA GLU A 100 11.12 -2.26 7.07
C GLU A 100 10.30 -1.71 5.90
N LYS A 101 8.97 -1.73 6.03
CA LYS A 101 8.06 -1.15 5.04
C LYS A 101 8.29 0.35 4.86
N TYR A 102 8.51 1.06 5.96
CA TYR A 102 8.81 2.49 5.95
C TYR A 102 10.11 2.78 5.20
N GLN A 103 11.20 2.11 5.58
CA GLN A 103 12.50 2.27 4.94
C GLN A 103 12.44 1.93 3.44
N PHE A 104 11.72 0.87 3.08
CA PHE A 104 11.51 0.49 1.69
C PHE A 104 10.77 1.55 0.88
N LEU A 105 9.76 2.22 1.45
CA LEU A 105 9.07 3.33 0.79
C LEU A 105 9.99 4.53 0.55
N LEU A 106 10.84 4.85 1.53
CA LEU A 106 11.82 5.93 1.40
C LEU A 106 12.90 5.61 0.35
N GLU A 107 13.43 4.39 0.36
CA GLU A 107 14.44 3.94 -0.61
C GLU A 107 13.91 3.89 -2.04
N LEU A 108 12.64 3.48 -2.21
CA LEU A 108 11.99 3.49 -3.51
C LEU A 108 11.71 4.92 -4.00
N GLY A 109 11.31 5.80 -3.08
CA GLY A 109 11.04 7.21 -3.35
C GLY A 109 9.74 7.45 -4.14
N GLY A 110 9.33 8.72 -4.21
CA GLY A 110 8.07 9.12 -4.85
C GLY A 110 8.05 8.86 -6.36
N GLU A 111 9.12 9.19 -7.08
CA GLU A 111 9.17 9.08 -8.54
C GLU A 111 9.01 7.63 -9.04
N ALA A 112 9.70 6.68 -8.40
CA ALA A 112 9.56 5.27 -8.77
C ALA A 112 8.16 4.76 -8.39
N LEU A 113 7.64 5.15 -7.22
CA LEU A 113 6.31 4.76 -6.78
C LEU A 113 5.21 5.26 -7.74
N GLY A 114 5.32 6.51 -8.21
CA GLY A 114 4.41 7.09 -9.21
C GLY A 114 4.49 6.37 -10.57
N ARG A 115 5.68 5.94 -11.00
CA ARG A 115 5.84 5.13 -12.23
C ARG A 115 5.24 3.73 -12.09
N ILE A 116 5.49 3.07 -10.96
CA ILE A 116 5.00 1.72 -10.66
C ILE A 116 3.47 1.69 -10.58
N PHE A 117 2.88 2.67 -9.90
CA PHE A 117 1.43 2.74 -9.63
C PHE A 117 0.69 3.76 -10.49
N GLN A 118 1.25 4.14 -11.64
CA GLN A 118 0.66 5.14 -12.54
C GLN A 118 -0.82 4.84 -12.87
N ALA A 119 -1.15 3.56 -13.07
CA ALA A 119 -2.51 3.12 -13.37
C ALA A 119 -3.41 3.06 -12.11
N ASP A 120 -2.93 2.41 -11.05
CA ASP A 120 -3.63 2.22 -9.79
C ASP A 120 -2.65 1.76 -8.72
N VAL A 121 -2.81 2.25 -7.48
CA VAL A 121 -2.09 1.77 -6.29
C VAL A 121 -2.63 0.40 -5.84
N GLY A 122 -3.91 0.14 -6.14
CA GLY A 122 -4.58 -1.08 -5.75
C GLY A 122 -5.21 -1.00 -4.36
N PHE A 123 -6.25 -1.81 -4.19
CA PHE A 123 -7.10 -1.79 -3.01
C PHE A 123 -6.33 -2.04 -1.70
N GLY A 124 -6.59 -1.19 -0.69
CA GLY A 124 -6.03 -1.30 0.66
C GLY A 124 -4.57 -0.90 0.81
N LEU A 125 -3.80 -0.85 -0.27
CA LEU A 125 -2.38 -0.53 -0.19
C LEU A 125 -2.12 0.94 0.18
N LEU A 126 -2.96 1.86 -0.31
CA LEU A 126 -2.87 3.28 0.05
C LEU A 126 -3.03 3.50 1.57
N GLY A 127 -4.01 2.82 2.18
CA GLY A 127 -4.23 2.89 3.63
C GLY A 127 -3.04 2.36 4.41
N GLU A 128 -2.51 1.21 4.01
CA GLU A 128 -1.29 0.65 4.60
C GLU A 128 -0.09 1.61 4.50
N PHE A 129 0.10 2.30 3.37
CA PHE A 129 1.16 3.31 3.24
C PHE A 129 0.99 4.43 4.24
N LEU A 130 -0.21 5.01 4.34
CA LEU A 130 -0.50 6.11 5.26
C LEU A 130 -0.25 5.71 6.72
N THR A 131 -0.67 4.51 7.12
CA THR A 131 -0.45 3.98 8.47
C THR A 131 1.04 3.77 8.75
N VAL A 132 1.78 3.11 7.85
CA VAL A 132 3.21 2.87 8.02
C VAL A 132 4.00 4.17 8.14
N LEU A 133 3.67 5.17 7.30
CA LEU A 133 4.28 6.50 7.34
C LEU A 133 3.96 7.23 8.65
N ALA A 134 2.70 7.18 9.11
CA ALA A 134 2.30 7.83 10.36
C ALA A 134 3.02 7.26 11.58
N GLU A 135 3.21 5.94 11.61
CA GLU A 135 3.81 5.22 12.74
C GLU A 135 5.34 5.39 12.82
N ASN A 136 6.03 5.49 11.67
CA ASN A 136 7.49 5.39 11.61
C ASN A 136 8.20 6.68 11.17
N ILE A 137 7.49 7.80 11.03
CA ILE A 137 8.07 9.08 10.61
C ILE A 137 9.26 9.51 11.48
N ARG A 138 10.35 9.95 10.86
CA ARG A 138 11.53 10.49 11.53
C ARG A 138 11.77 11.96 11.17
N PRO A 139 12.44 12.73 12.05
CA PRO A 139 12.85 14.08 11.73
C PRO A 139 13.94 14.04 10.64
N GLY A 140 13.66 14.62 9.47
CA GLY A 140 14.55 14.59 8.30
C GLY A 140 13.96 13.93 7.05
N ASP A 141 12.99 13.02 7.20
CA ASP A 141 12.38 12.31 6.07
C ASP A 141 11.19 13.09 5.46
N ARG A 142 10.88 14.28 5.97
CA ARG A 142 9.71 15.10 5.59
C ARG A 142 9.61 15.30 4.08
N ALA A 143 10.68 15.76 3.43
CA ALA A 143 10.69 16.03 2.00
C ALA A 143 10.41 14.76 1.18
N ALA A 144 11.01 13.62 1.55
CA ALA A 144 10.79 12.34 0.89
C ALA A 144 9.35 11.85 1.04
N ILE A 145 8.77 12.00 2.25
CA ILE A 145 7.37 11.65 2.50
C ILE A 145 6.42 12.51 1.66
N LEU A 146 6.67 13.83 1.55
CA LEU A 146 5.86 14.72 0.72
C LEU A 146 5.93 14.32 -0.76
N GLN A 147 7.11 13.99 -1.28
CA GLN A 147 7.24 13.49 -2.65
C GLN A 147 6.49 12.18 -2.87
N ILE A 148 6.54 11.25 -1.91
CA ILE A 148 5.77 10.00 -1.96
C ILE A 148 4.27 10.29 -2.02
N LEU A 149 3.76 11.11 -1.11
CA LEU A 149 2.33 11.46 -1.06
C LEU A 149 1.88 12.16 -2.35
N GLN A 150 2.68 13.11 -2.86
CA GLN A 150 2.37 13.80 -4.12
C GLN A 150 2.34 12.84 -5.32
N SER A 151 3.28 11.89 -5.36
CA SER A 151 3.33 10.87 -6.42
C SER A 151 2.11 9.95 -6.40
N LEU A 152 1.57 9.64 -5.21
CA LEU A 152 0.35 8.85 -5.04
C LEU A 152 -0.90 9.60 -5.50
N VAL A 153 -0.97 10.91 -5.25
CA VAL A 153 -2.06 11.78 -5.73
C VAL A 153 -2.11 11.78 -7.27
N GLY A 154 -0.96 11.71 -7.94
CA GLY A 154 -0.87 11.67 -9.40
C GLY A 154 -1.38 10.38 -10.07
N THR A 155 -1.79 9.37 -9.30
CA THR A 155 -2.29 8.10 -9.86
C THR A 155 -3.72 8.22 -10.39
N LYS A 156 -4.04 7.53 -11.49
CA LYS A 156 -5.34 7.69 -12.19
C LYS A 156 -6.56 7.34 -11.32
N ARG A 157 -6.41 6.44 -10.34
CA ARG A 157 -7.48 5.97 -9.46
C ARG A 157 -7.33 6.49 -8.02
N PHE A 158 -6.58 7.56 -7.80
CA PHE A 158 -6.35 8.10 -6.46
C PHE A 158 -7.65 8.40 -5.70
N GLY A 159 -8.60 9.12 -6.33
CA GLY A 159 -9.87 9.48 -5.67
C GLY A 159 -10.70 8.26 -5.23
N LEU A 160 -10.66 7.17 -6.00
CA LEU A 160 -11.30 5.91 -5.61
C LEU A 160 -10.59 5.28 -4.40
N ASN A 161 -9.26 5.24 -4.41
CA ASN A 161 -8.49 4.70 -3.30
C ASN A 161 -8.73 5.49 -2.00
N VAL A 162 -8.83 6.82 -2.06
CA VAL A 162 -9.17 7.66 -0.90
C VAL A 162 -10.59 7.40 -0.40
N ALA A 163 -11.57 7.24 -1.30
CA ALA A 163 -12.95 6.94 -0.92
C ALA A 163 -13.09 5.58 -0.22
N LEU A 164 -12.19 4.63 -0.52
CA LEU A 164 -12.17 3.29 0.06
C LEU A 164 -11.37 3.17 1.36
N LEU A 165 -10.75 4.26 1.83
CA LEU A 165 -10.08 4.28 3.14
C LEU A 165 -11.07 4.06 4.27
N SER A 166 -10.73 3.15 5.18
CA SER A 166 -11.45 2.94 6.43
C SER A 166 -11.28 4.12 7.38
N GLN A 167 -12.14 4.19 8.40
CA GLN A 167 -12.08 5.27 9.39
C GLN A 167 -10.74 5.29 10.15
N LEU A 168 -10.20 4.12 10.48
CA LEU A 168 -8.89 4.00 11.15
C LEU A 168 -7.76 4.53 10.28
N GLU A 169 -7.75 4.18 8.99
CA GLU A 169 -6.72 4.67 8.05
C GLU A 169 -6.83 6.18 7.81
N LYS A 170 -8.06 6.72 7.78
CA LYS A 170 -8.28 8.17 7.75
C LYS A 170 -7.73 8.86 8.99
N GLU A 171 -7.89 8.27 10.17
CA GLU A 171 -7.30 8.79 11.40
C GLU A 171 -5.76 8.75 11.37
N SER A 172 -5.17 7.65 10.91
CA SER A 172 -3.73 7.56 10.67
C SER A 172 -3.23 8.63 9.69
N SER A 173 -4.01 8.91 8.63
CA SER A 173 -3.68 9.98 7.67
C SER A 173 -3.70 11.36 8.33
N ARG A 174 -4.73 11.66 9.16
CA ARG A 174 -4.80 12.91 9.92
C ARG A 174 -3.62 13.05 10.88
N ASP A 175 -3.22 11.95 11.52
CA ASP A 175 -2.06 11.94 12.41
C ASP A 175 -0.75 12.18 11.66
N LEU A 176 -0.56 11.56 10.49
CA LEU A 176 0.58 11.81 9.61
C LEU A 176 0.68 13.29 9.23
N PHE A 177 -0.41 13.90 8.74
CA PHE A 177 -0.40 15.31 8.35
C PHE A 177 -0.18 16.24 9.54
N ARG A 178 -0.69 15.90 10.73
CA ARG A 178 -0.39 16.65 11.97
C ARG A 178 1.11 16.61 12.30
N LYS A 179 1.74 15.45 12.18
CA LYS A 179 3.19 15.29 12.39
C LYS A 179 3.97 16.08 11.34
N LEU A 180 3.59 16.03 10.06
CA LEU A 180 4.24 16.79 8.98
C LEU A 180 4.12 18.33 9.12
N GLN A 181 3.12 18.81 9.86
CA GLN A 181 2.95 20.23 10.22
C GLN A 181 3.74 20.62 11.48
N SER A 182 4.00 19.68 12.39
CA SER A 182 4.77 19.96 13.59
C SER A 182 6.22 20.26 13.26
N ARG A 183 6.76 21.34 13.86
CA ARG A 183 8.17 21.74 13.74
C ARG A 183 9.12 20.71 14.36
N ASP A 184 8.63 19.83 15.22
CA ASP A 184 9.42 18.76 15.87
C ASP A 184 10.00 17.76 14.86
N CYS A 185 9.40 17.65 13.66
CA CYS A 185 9.94 16.84 12.58
C CYS A 185 11.13 17.48 11.84
N GLN A 186 11.55 18.70 12.19
CA GLN A 186 12.68 19.40 11.58
C GLN A 186 13.93 19.46 12.49
N ALA A 187 13.80 19.15 13.78
CA ALA A 187 14.76 19.56 14.80
C ALA A 187 15.96 18.63 15.07
N ALA A 188 16.25 17.63 14.21
CA ALA A 188 17.38 16.70 14.46
C ALA A 188 18.70 17.12 13.76
N GLY A 189 18.80 18.37 13.28
CA GLY A 189 19.90 18.82 12.41
C GLY A 189 20.84 19.90 12.94
N GLN A 190 20.79 20.32 14.21
CA GLN A 190 21.79 21.26 14.75
C GLN A 190 22.28 20.89 16.15
N PRO A 191 23.45 20.24 16.24
CA PRO A 191 24.35 20.37 17.38
C PRO A 191 25.67 21.04 16.93
N GLY A 192 25.91 22.27 17.40
CA GLY A 192 27.28 22.76 17.63
C GLY A 192 27.68 24.10 17.00
N SER A 193 27.60 25.15 17.84
CA SER A 193 28.69 26.13 18.12
C SER A 193 28.29 27.60 17.99
N PRO A 194 28.52 28.40 19.06
CA PRO A 194 28.98 29.76 18.91
C PRO A 194 30.49 29.78 19.22
N ALA A 195 31.32 29.73 18.18
CA ALA A 195 32.71 30.14 18.28
C ALA A 195 33.00 31.06 17.09
N SER A 196 32.99 32.35 17.42
CA SER A 196 33.47 33.51 16.67
C SER A 196 34.66 33.26 15.75
N TYR A 197 34.50 33.63 14.47
CA TYR A 197 35.44 34.49 13.73
C TYR A 197 34.71 35.16 12.56
N GLU A 198 35.07 36.41 12.33
CA GLU A 198 34.50 37.34 11.34
C GLU A 198 35.03 37.12 9.91
N ALA A 199 34.29 37.73 8.98
CA ALA A 199 34.71 38.25 7.67
C ALA A 199 34.70 37.32 6.43
N GLY A 200 33.66 37.49 5.60
CA GLY A 200 33.83 37.65 4.15
C GLY A 200 33.01 36.72 3.24
N GLY A 201 31.89 37.25 2.72
CA GLY A 201 31.31 36.81 1.42
C GLY A 201 30.05 35.92 1.48
N GLU A 202 29.08 36.30 0.64
CA GLU A 202 27.88 35.54 0.20
C GLU A 202 26.69 35.42 1.17
N ALA A 203 25.90 36.49 1.19
CA ALA A 203 24.48 36.46 1.54
C ALA A 203 23.68 35.69 0.47
N HIS A 204 23.64 34.36 0.53
CA HIS A 204 22.75 33.54 -0.32
C HIS A 204 22.34 32.13 0.15
N PRO A 205 22.64 31.63 1.39
CA PRO A 205 22.10 30.33 1.83
C PRO A 205 20.82 30.40 2.69
N VAL A 206 20.56 31.52 3.37
CA VAL A 206 19.46 31.62 4.36
C VAL A 206 18.10 31.86 3.70
N GLU A 207 18.05 32.61 2.59
CA GLU A 207 16.80 32.88 1.87
C GLU A 207 16.25 31.62 1.19
N THR A 208 17.10 30.80 0.58
CA THR A 208 16.71 29.54 -0.08
C THR A 208 16.13 28.48 0.86
N LEU A 209 16.48 28.51 2.15
CA LEU A 209 16.00 27.53 3.13
C LEU A 209 14.59 27.90 3.60
N LEU A 210 14.36 29.19 3.86
CA LEU A 210 13.06 29.72 4.26
C LEU A 210 12.01 29.57 3.15
N GLU A 211 12.42 29.77 1.89
CA GLU A 211 11.56 29.57 0.71
C GLU A 211 11.14 28.10 0.57
N LYS A 212 12.09 27.16 0.72
CA LYS A 212 11.80 25.72 0.69
C LYS A 212 10.87 25.28 1.81
N GLU A 213 11.06 25.79 3.01
CA GLU A 213 10.16 25.50 4.15
C GLU A 213 8.73 25.96 3.85
N THR A 214 8.59 27.15 3.27
CA THR A 214 7.29 27.72 2.89
C THR A 214 6.64 26.92 1.76
N GLU A 215 7.41 26.40 0.80
CA GLU A 215 6.93 25.52 -0.26
C GLU A 215 6.45 24.17 0.27
N GLU A 216 7.19 23.56 1.20
CA GLU A 216 6.78 22.32 1.85
C GLU A 216 5.47 22.49 2.64
N GLU A 217 5.32 23.61 3.36
CA GLU A 217 4.08 23.93 4.07
C GLU A 217 2.88 24.09 3.13
N ARG A 218 3.06 24.79 1.99
CA ARG A 218 2.02 24.91 0.95
C ARG A 218 1.64 23.55 0.40
N THR A 219 2.63 22.70 0.14
CA THR A 219 2.44 21.34 -0.38
C THR A 219 1.65 20.49 0.62
N VAL A 220 1.96 20.58 1.93
CA VAL A 220 1.20 19.89 2.98
C VAL A 220 -0.28 20.28 2.94
N VAL A 221 -0.59 21.57 2.84
CA VAL A 221 -1.98 22.05 2.81
C VAL A 221 -2.72 21.57 1.56
N GLU A 222 -2.07 21.51 0.41
CA GLU A 222 -2.66 20.96 -0.82
C GLU A 222 -2.95 19.46 -0.67
N LEU A 223 -1.98 18.69 -0.18
CA LEU A 223 -2.13 17.26 0.04
C LEU A 223 -3.26 16.95 1.02
N MET A 224 -3.43 17.70 2.10
CA MET A 224 -4.54 17.50 3.03
C MET A 224 -5.92 17.61 2.36
N LYS A 225 -6.06 18.51 1.39
CA LYS A 225 -7.31 18.63 0.61
C LYS A 225 -7.53 17.39 -0.25
N CYS A 226 -6.47 16.91 -0.92
CA CYS A 226 -6.54 15.71 -1.76
C CYS A 226 -6.91 14.44 -0.97
N TYR A 227 -6.35 14.29 0.23
CA TYR A 227 -6.62 13.14 1.11
C TYR A 227 -7.90 13.30 1.93
N GLN A 228 -8.65 14.40 1.79
CA GLN A 228 -9.87 14.71 2.54
C GLN A 228 -9.65 14.72 4.06
N VAL A 229 -8.52 15.30 4.47
CA VAL A 229 -8.03 15.34 5.86
C VAL A 229 -8.34 16.68 6.55
N SER A 230 -9.02 17.61 5.86
CA SER A 230 -9.40 18.93 6.37
C SER A 230 -10.52 18.88 7.42
#